data_AF-A0A973ULZ8-F1
#
_entry.id   AF-A0A973ULZ8-F1
#
_cell.length_a   1.000
_cell.length_b   1.000
_cell.length_c   1.000
_cell.angle_alpha   90.00
_cell.angle_beta   90.00
_cell.angle_gamma   90.00
#
_symmetry.space_group_name_H-M   'P 1'
#
loop_
_entity.id
_entity.type
_entity.pdbx_description
1 polymer ?
#
loop_
_entity_poly.entity_id
_entity_poly.type
_entity_poly.pdbx_seq_one_letter_code
_entity_poly.pdbx_strand_id
1 'polypeptide(L)'
;MSLTGTPFLYTLVTLCAVAVVLPLVLWSRVRGPRVVRTVARVLMVLFAQGTAVALVFTMVNNSNQLYDNWGDLLGTSDHVAEAADLGVNGTGGIALEKLPKVRQAFKPAKGPGMRAEGGVLVTQLKGQVSGVHAEVNVWLPPQYHEPAYRNHRFPVVEVLPGYPGSSKAWYGTMDAPQQLAPLMRSGQIEPFIIVSPRTTLLPGKDTGCANIPGKVNADSWLSIDVPKMVMDNFRAKAAPDGWAVAGYSAGAHCAAKLAVAHPDRYRAAVSMSGYNDPSAVPQSLAGKSRALRAANNPYMLLKNAPVPPRVALYMSGQPNDGYEAAMALKGVAKAPTTVNVVFVPKNAGGHTMALWKPQVVPAFRWLTEVMGTRHGARTESGTTPLAPSTAGSRHAELASGTASREDAARKP
;
A
#
# COMPACT_ATOMS: atom_id res chain seq x y z
N MET A 1 -17.86 -2.61 -17.84
CA MET A 1 -17.92 -3.28 -16.52
C MET A 1 -16.52 -3.35 -15.94
N SER A 2 -16.37 -3.23 -14.62
CA SER A 2 -15.06 -3.43 -13.97
C SER A 2 -14.70 -4.92 -13.99
N LEU A 3 -13.43 -5.23 -14.29
CA LEU A 3 -12.89 -6.60 -14.28
C LEU A 3 -12.79 -7.17 -12.87
N THR A 4 -12.77 -6.30 -11.85
CA THR A 4 -12.77 -6.65 -10.42
C THR A 4 -14.16 -6.60 -9.79
N GLY A 5 -15.21 -6.35 -10.58
CA GLY A 5 -16.56 -6.19 -10.07
C GLY A 5 -17.28 -7.51 -9.78
N THR A 6 -17.91 -7.62 -8.61
CA THR A 6 -18.79 -8.74 -8.23
C THR A 6 -19.90 -9.03 -9.25
N PRO A 7 -20.56 -8.01 -9.87
CA PRO A 7 -21.56 -8.26 -10.89
C PRO A 7 -21.01 -9.02 -12.10
N PHE A 8 -19.80 -8.68 -12.56
CA PHE A 8 -19.18 -9.35 -13.70
C PHE A 8 -18.86 -10.82 -13.39
N LEU A 9 -18.35 -11.08 -12.17
CA LEU A 9 -18.10 -12.45 -11.70
C LEU A 9 -19.39 -13.28 -11.66
N TYR A 10 -20.48 -12.75 -11.10
CA TYR A 10 -21.76 -13.47 -11.05
C TYR A 10 -22.37 -13.70 -12.43
N THR A 11 -22.21 -12.75 -13.35
CA THR A 11 -22.57 -12.95 -14.76
C THR A 11 -21.80 -14.15 -15.34
N LEU A 12 -20.48 -14.23 -15.13
CA LEU A 12 -19.67 -15.34 -15.64
C LEU A 12 -20.02 -16.69 -15.00
N VAL A 13 -20.30 -16.73 -13.69
CA VAL A 13 -20.76 -17.95 -13.01
C VAL A 13 -22.07 -18.43 -13.61
N THR A 14 -23.03 -17.51 -13.81
CA THR A 14 -24.31 -17.82 -14.46
C THR A 14 -24.11 -18.32 -15.88
N LEU A 15 -23.26 -17.66 -16.66
CA LEU A 15 -22.96 -18.06 -18.04
C LEU A 15 -22.27 -19.42 -18.10
N CYS A 16 -21.37 -19.76 -17.17
CA CYS A 16 -20.76 -21.08 -17.08
C CYS A 16 -21.81 -22.17 -16.80
N ALA A 17 -22.74 -21.92 -15.87
CA ALA A 17 -23.84 -22.84 -15.60
C ALA A 17 -24.71 -23.06 -16.85
N VAL A 18 -25.07 -21.97 -17.54
CA VAL A 18 -25.81 -22.03 -18.82
C VAL A 18 -25.01 -22.79 -19.89
N ALA A 19 -23.69 -22.61 -19.94
CA ALA A 19 -22.84 -23.27 -20.92
C ALA A 19 -22.71 -24.78 -20.71
N VAL A 20 -22.94 -25.28 -19.50
CA VAL A 20 -23.06 -26.71 -19.20
C VAL A 20 -24.46 -27.23 -19.57
N VAL A 21 -25.51 -26.48 -19.23
CA VAL A 21 -26.90 -26.88 -19.48
C VAL A 21 -27.25 -26.89 -20.98
N LEU A 22 -26.74 -25.92 -21.75
CA LEU A 22 -27.05 -25.77 -23.19
C LEU A 22 -26.72 -27.04 -23.99
N PRO A 23 -25.50 -27.60 -23.96
CA PRO A 23 -25.21 -28.87 -24.60
C PRO A 23 -26.11 -30.01 -24.08
N LEU A 24 -26.29 -30.14 -22.77
CA LEU A 24 -27.09 -31.24 -22.20
C LEU A 24 -28.54 -31.24 -22.72
N VAL A 25 -29.13 -30.06 -22.90
CA VAL A 25 -30.53 -29.92 -23.33
C VAL A 25 -30.70 -29.88 -24.84
N LEU A 26 -29.79 -29.21 -25.57
CA LEU A 26 -29.98 -28.89 -26.98
C LEU A 26 -29.19 -29.78 -27.94
N TRP A 27 -28.17 -30.52 -27.48
CA TRP A 27 -27.25 -31.27 -28.38
C TRP A 27 -27.94 -32.23 -29.35
N SER A 28 -28.99 -32.90 -28.88
CA SER A 28 -29.84 -33.80 -29.67
C SER A 28 -31.06 -33.11 -30.29
N ARG A 29 -31.42 -31.91 -29.82
CA ARG A 29 -32.61 -31.17 -30.26
C ARG A 29 -32.37 -30.18 -31.40
N VAL A 30 -31.11 -29.87 -31.74
CA VAL A 30 -30.79 -29.03 -32.91
C VAL A 30 -31.23 -29.76 -34.19
N ARG A 31 -32.27 -29.24 -34.84
CA ARG A 31 -32.80 -29.72 -36.14
C ARG A 31 -32.20 -28.91 -37.29
N GLY A 32 -32.28 -29.43 -38.51
CA GLY A 32 -31.81 -28.77 -39.74
C GLY A 32 -30.65 -29.48 -40.44
N PRO A 33 -30.09 -28.86 -41.49
CA PRO A 33 -29.00 -29.42 -42.29
C PRO A 33 -27.77 -29.80 -41.44
N ARG A 34 -26.99 -30.79 -41.89
CA ARG A 34 -25.80 -31.28 -41.17
C ARG A 34 -24.83 -30.15 -40.80
N VAL A 35 -24.66 -29.17 -41.68
CA VAL A 35 -23.80 -27.99 -41.45
C VAL A 35 -24.32 -27.17 -40.27
N VAL A 36 -25.61 -26.82 -40.25
CA VAL A 36 -26.23 -26.04 -39.16
C VAL A 36 -26.08 -26.75 -37.81
N ARG A 37 -26.34 -28.06 -37.78
CA ARG A 37 -26.17 -28.88 -36.56
C ARG A 37 -24.73 -28.90 -36.07
N THR A 38 -23.78 -29.02 -36.99
CA THR A 38 -22.35 -29.06 -36.67
C THR A 38 -21.88 -27.71 -36.15
N VAL A 39 -22.23 -26.62 -36.84
CA VAL A 39 -21.91 -25.25 -36.42
C VAL A 39 -22.50 -24.95 -35.05
N ALA A 40 -23.78 -25.26 -34.81
CA ALA A 40 -24.41 -25.04 -33.52
C ALA A 40 -23.71 -25.79 -32.37
N ARG A 41 -23.30 -27.04 -32.59
CA ARG A 41 -22.54 -27.83 -31.61
C ARG A 41 -21.16 -27.25 -31.33
N VAL A 42 -20.45 -26.86 -32.37
CA VAL A 42 -19.15 -26.18 -32.25
C VAL A 42 -19.31 -24.89 -31.46
N LEU A 43 -20.32 -24.06 -31.76
CA LEU A 43 -20.59 -22.83 -31.02
C LEU A 43 -20.92 -23.09 -29.54
N MET A 44 -21.69 -24.13 -29.22
CA MET A 44 -21.96 -24.51 -27.83
C MET A 44 -20.68 -24.90 -27.07
N VAL A 45 -19.79 -25.67 -27.71
CA VAL A 45 -18.50 -26.05 -27.12
C VAL A 45 -17.59 -24.84 -26.94
N LEU A 46 -17.49 -23.97 -27.96
CA LEU A 46 -16.68 -22.75 -27.89
C LEU A 46 -17.23 -21.79 -26.82
N PHE A 47 -18.54 -21.69 -26.66
CA PHE A 47 -19.17 -20.90 -25.60
C PHE A 47 -18.82 -21.45 -24.22
N ALA A 48 -18.87 -22.78 -24.02
CA ALA A 48 -18.48 -23.42 -22.76
C ALA A 48 -17.00 -23.22 -22.44
N GLN A 49 -16.11 -23.41 -23.41
CA GLN A 49 -14.68 -23.18 -23.21
C GLN A 49 -14.37 -21.71 -22.93
N GLY A 50 -14.93 -20.80 -23.73
CA GLY A 50 -14.71 -19.35 -23.58
C GLY A 50 -15.21 -18.83 -22.23
N THR A 51 -16.38 -19.27 -21.77
CA THR A 51 -16.93 -18.87 -20.46
C THR A 51 -16.12 -19.45 -19.30
N ALA A 52 -15.68 -20.71 -19.39
CA ALA A 52 -14.82 -21.34 -18.37
C ALA A 52 -13.47 -20.61 -18.24
N VAL A 53 -12.80 -20.35 -19.37
CA VAL A 53 -11.53 -19.59 -19.39
C VAL A 53 -11.73 -18.18 -18.83
N ALA A 54 -12.79 -17.48 -19.23
CA ALA A 54 -13.10 -16.14 -18.73
C ALA A 54 -13.39 -16.13 -17.22
N LEU A 55 -14.07 -17.15 -16.69
CA LEU A 55 -14.34 -17.29 -15.26
C LEU A 55 -13.04 -17.51 -14.47
N VAL A 56 -12.21 -18.48 -14.89
CA VAL A 56 -10.92 -18.75 -14.25
C VAL A 56 -10.03 -17.51 -14.28
N PHE A 57 -9.93 -16.85 -15.43
CA PHE A 57 -9.20 -15.59 -15.58
C PHE A 57 -9.70 -14.53 -14.60
N THR A 58 -11.02 -14.35 -14.48
CA THR A 58 -11.63 -13.36 -13.58
C THR A 58 -11.37 -13.71 -12.11
N MET A 59 -11.40 -14.99 -11.74
CA MET A 59 -11.07 -15.44 -10.39
C MET A 59 -9.60 -15.15 -10.04
N VAL A 60 -8.67 -15.46 -10.95
CA VAL A 60 -7.24 -15.15 -10.77
C VAL A 60 -7.02 -13.65 -10.68
N ASN A 61 -7.62 -12.86 -11.57
CA ASN A 61 -7.54 -11.39 -11.54
C ASN A 61 -8.11 -10.81 -10.25
N ASN A 62 -9.25 -11.30 -9.75
CA ASN A 62 -9.86 -10.82 -8.51
C ASN A 62 -9.02 -11.19 -7.28
N SER A 63 -8.43 -12.39 -7.28
CA SER A 63 -7.57 -12.83 -6.18
C SER A 63 -6.27 -12.04 -6.09
N ASN A 64 -5.71 -11.61 -7.22
CA ASN A 64 -4.43 -10.90 -7.27
C ASN A 64 -4.54 -9.38 -7.52
N GLN A 65 -5.74 -8.88 -7.85
CA GLN A 65 -6.03 -7.50 -8.26
C GLN A 65 -5.02 -6.94 -9.26
N LEU A 66 -4.87 -7.63 -10.39
CA LEU A 66 -3.91 -7.28 -11.45
C LEU A 66 -4.42 -6.13 -12.35
N TYR A 67 -5.68 -6.23 -12.79
CA TYR A 67 -6.31 -5.29 -13.74
C TYR A 67 -7.66 -4.81 -13.22
N ASP A 68 -7.91 -3.50 -13.21
CA ASP A 68 -9.16 -2.91 -12.72
C ASP A 68 -10.28 -2.91 -13.78
N ASN A 69 -9.90 -2.69 -15.04
CA ASN A 69 -10.83 -2.54 -16.15
C ASN A 69 -10.27 -3.11 -17.47
N TRP A 70 -11.14 -3.25 -18.47
CA TRP A 70 -10.80 -3.83 -19.77
C TRP A 70 -9.67 -3.11 -20.50
N GLY A 71 -9.54 -1.79 -20.33
CA GLY A 71 -8.44 -1.05 -20.95
C GLY A 71 -7.10 -1.30 -20.26
N ASP A 72 -7.07 -1.64 -18.98
CA ASP A 72 -5.83 -2.10 -18.33
C ASP A 72 -5.41 -3.46 -18.87
N LEU A 73 -6.36 -4.38 -19.06
CA LEU A 73 -6.12 -5.73 -19.58
C LEU A 73 -5.70 -5.71 -21.05
N LEU A 74 -6.40 -4.93 -21.88
CA LEU A 74 -6.15 -4.83 -23.32
C LEU A 74 -5.03 -3.85 -23.67
N GLY A 75 -4.50 -3.12 -22.68
CA GLY A 75 -3.46 -2.14 -22.90
C GLY A 75 -3.93 -0.91 -23.68
N THR A 76 -5.15 -0.42 -23.41
CA THR A 76 -5.71 0.79 -24.03
C THR A 76 -5.92 1.95 -23.04
N SER A 77 -5.68 1.74 -21.74
CA SER A 77 -5.85 2.78 -20.72
C SER A 77 -4.61 3.68 -20.57
N ASP A 78 -4.67 4.83 -21.25
CA ASP A 78 -3.87 6.06 -21.08
C ASP A 78 -4.14 6.81 -19.75
N HIS A 79 -3.16 7.11 -18.89
CA HIS A 79 -3.36 7.94 -17.68
C HIS A 79 -2.50 9.20 -17.65
N VAL A 80 -1.77 9.48 -18.72
CA VAL A 80 -0.88 10.63 -18.84
C VAL A 80 -1.55 11.66 -19.75
N ALA A 81 -1.97 12.78 -19.18
CA ALA A 81 -2.49 13.89 -19.98
C ALA A 81 -1.35 14.73 -20.57
N GLU A 82 -0.24 14.85 -19.82
CA GLU A 82 0.94 15.60 -20.19
C GLU A 82 2.19 14.96 -19.57
N ALA A 83 3.32 15.01 -20.28
CA ALA A 83 4.61 14.50 -19.81
C ALA A 83 5.74 15.49 -20.13
N ALA A 84 5.67 16.67 -19.51
CA ALA A 84 6.71 17.68 -19.63
C ALA A 84 8.07 17.15 -19.13
N ASP A 85 9.17 17.68 -19.69
CA ASP A 85 10.49 17.44 -19.15
C ASP A 85 10.66 18.20 -17.83
N LEU A 86 10.65 17.46 -16.72
CA LEU A 86 10.72 18.04 -15.38
C LEU A 86 12.16 18.29 -14.90
N GLY A 87 13.17 18.01 -15.74
CA GLY A 87 14.58 18.12 -15.37
C GLY A 87 15.00 17.17 -14.25
N VAL A 88 16.24 17.32 -13.80
CA VAL A 88 16.89 16.40 -12.84
C VAL A 88 16.20 16.39 -11.47
N ASN A 89 15.65 17.53 -11.07
CA ASN A 89 14.96 17.78 -9.81
C ASN A 89 13.48 17.37 -9.85
N GLY A 90 12.94 16.96 -11.00
CA GLY A 90 11.60 16.39 -11.11
C GLY A 90 10.45 17.36 -10.84
N THR A 91 10.70 18.68 -10.93
CA THR A 91 9.67 19.71 -10.73
C THR A 91 9.42 20.59 -11.94
N GLY A 92 10.26 20.54 -12.98
CA GLY A 92 10.13 21.41 -14.17
C GLY A 92 10.28 22.90 -13.83
N GLY A 93 11.00 23.24 -12.76
CA GLY A 93 11.14 24.62 -12.28
C GLY A 93 9.96 25.13 -11.45
N ILE A 94 8.96 24.29 -11.16
CA ILE A 94 7.82 24.64 -10.30
C ILE A 94 8.28 24.71 -8.85
N ALA A 95 8.00 25.84 -8.19
CA ALA A 95 8.16 26.01 -6.75
C ALA A 95 7.02 25.29 -6.00
N LEU A 96 7.32 24.17 -5.37
CA LEU A 96 6.31 23.29 -4.77
C LEU A 96 5.53 23.97 -3.63
N GLU A 97 6.16 24.89 -2.91
CA GLU A 97 5.57 25.65 -1.82
C GLU A 97 4.50 26.64 -2.31
N LYS A 98 4.57 27.03 -3.60
CA LYS A 98 3.63 27.96 -4.24
C LYS A 98 2.50 27.24 -4.95
N LEU A 99 2.48 25.90 -4.97
CA LEU A 99 1.41 25.16 -5.61
C LEU A 99 0.07 25.43 -4.93
N PRO A 100 -0.99 25.77 -5.68
CA PRO A 100 -2.30 26.04 -5.12
C PRO A 100 -2.85 24.82 -4.38
N LYS A 101 -3.72 25.04 -3.38
CA LYS A 101 -4.34 23.91 -2.67
C LYS A 101 -5.15 23.04 -3.64
N VAL A 102 -4.98 21.74 -3.54
CA VAL A 102 -5.74 20.76 -4.33
C VAL A 102 -6.93 20.31 -3.51
N ARG A 103 -8.15 20.72 -3.88
CA ARG A 103 -9.40 20.25 -3.25
C ARG A 103 -10.01 19.14 -4.08
N GLN A 104 -10.35 18.03 -3.44
CA GLN A 104 -10.93 16.87 -4.10
C GLN A 104 -12.25 16.47 -3.46
N ALA A 105 -13.19 16.05 -4.32
CA ALA A 105 -14.36 15.32 -3.88
C ALA A 105 -14.02 13.82 -3.86
N PHE A 106 -14.40 13.15 -2.78
CA PHE A 106 -14.20 11.72 -2.61
C PHE A 106 -15.53 11.00 -2.63
N LYS A 107 -15.53 9.80 -3.19
CA LYS A 107 -16.67 8.88 -3.17
C LYS A 107 -16.25 7.53 -2.59
N PRO A 108 -17.17 6.72 -2.06
CA PRO A 108 -16.85 5.36 -1.66
C PRO A 108 -16.33 4.54 -2.85
N ALA A 109 -15.18 3.90 -2.67
CA ALA A 109 -14.62 2.95 -3.61
C ALA A 109 -15.48 1.69 -3.70
N LYS A 110 -15.39 1.00 -4.84
CA LYS A 110 -16.15 -0.22 -5.12
C LYS A 110 -15.20 -1.35 -5.49
N GLY A 111 -15.56 -2.57 -5.10
CA GLY A 111 -14.79 -3.77 -5.35
C GLY A 111 -14.54 -4.57 -4.07
N PRO A 112 -13.89 -5.74 -4.19
CA PRO A 112 -13.51 -6.58 -3.06
C PRO A 112 -12.67 -5.81 -2.03
N GLY A 113 -12.98 -5.94 -0.74
CA GLY A 113 -12.28 -5.26 0.36
C GLY A 113 -12.59 -3.77 0.56
N MET A 114 -13.18 -3.08 -0.43
CA MET A 114 -13.36 -1.61 -0.38
C MET A 114 -14.35 -1.11 0.68
N ARG A 115 -15.16 -2.00 1.26
CA ARG A 115 -16.14 -1.67 2.31
C ARG A 115 -15.68 -2.04 3.72
N ALA A 116 -14.51 -2.65 3.85
CA ALA A 116 -13.99 -3.06 5.15
C ALA A 116 -13.66 -1.84 6.02
N GLU A 117 -13.88 -1.97 7.33
CA GLU A 117 -13.32 -1.08 8.36
C GLU A 117 -13.53 0.42 8.06
N GLY A 118 -14.78 0.84 7.85
CA GLY A 118 -15.13 2.24 7.54
C GLY A 118 -15.12 2.59 6.05
N GLY A 119 -14.59 1.70 5.21
CA GLY A 119 -14.61 1.83 3.75
C GLY A 119 -13.47 2.66 3.19
N VAL A 120 -13.16 2.41 1.93
CA VAL A 120 -12.12 3.10 1.16
C VAL A 120 -12.76 4.23 0.36
N LEU A 121 -12.13 5.40 0.38
CA LEU A 121 -12.48 6.56 -0.43
C LEU A 121 -11.67 6.55 -1.73
N VAL A 122 -12.26 7.05 -2.82
CA VAL A 122 -11.56 7.20 -4.10
C VAL A 122 -11.88 8.56 -4.73
N THR A 123 -10.88 9.13 -5.41
CA THR A 123 -11.02 10.30 -6.27
C THR A 123 -10.22 10.13 -7.56
N GLN A 124 -10.47 10.99 -8.55
CA GLN A 124 -9.66 11.10 -9.77
C GLN A 124 -8.82 12.37 -9.65
N LEU A 125 -7.51 12.21 -9.51
CA LEU A 125 -6.59 13.32 -9.31
C LEU A 125 -5.90 13.64 -10.63
N LYS A 126 -6.00 14.90 -11.06
CA LYS A 126 -5.13 15.49 -12.08
C LYS A 126 -3.92 16.12 -11.41
N GLY A 127 -2.76 15.49 -11.58
CA GLY A 127 -1.47 15.96 -11.11
C GLY A 127 -1.07 17.26 -11.80
N GLN A 128 -0.72 18.27 -10.99
CA GLN A 128 -0.35 19.59 -11.50
C GLN A 128 1.11 19.63 -11.95
N VAL A 129 1.96 18.79 -11.38
CA VAL A 129 3.38 18.69 -11.73
C VAL A 129 3.62 17.54 -12.70
N SER A 130 3.06 16.37 -12.42
CA SER A 130 3.31 15.16 -13.22
C SER A 130 2.54 15.13 -14.54
N GLY A 131 1.41 15.84 -14.64
CA GLY A 131 0.47 15.72 -15.76
C GLY A 131 -0.29 14.38 -15.80
N VAL A 132 -0.16 13.55 -14.75
CA VAL A 132 -0.90 12.29 -14.60
C VAL A 132 -2.35 12.58 -14.21
N HIS A 133 -3.30 11.84 -14.78
CA HIS A 133 -4.70 11.88 -14.39
C HIS A 133 -5.19 10.46 -14.11
N ALA A 134 -5.26 10.12 -12.82
CA ALA A 134 -5.55 8.75 -12.40
C ALA A 134 -6.26 8.68 -11.04
N GLU A 135 -6.79 7.49 -10.72
CA GLU A 135 -7.42 7.26 -9.42
C GLU A 135 -6.41 7.24 -8.27
N VAL A 136 -6.87 7.75 -7.12
CA VAL A 136 -6.19 7.63 -5.83
C VAL A 136 -7.18 7.12 -4.80
N ASN A 137 -6.85 6.00 -4.16
CA ASN A 137 -7.64 5.41 -3.08
C ASN A 137 -7.06 5.83 -1.73
N VAL A 138 -7.92 6.05 -0.74
CA VAL A 138 -7.54 6.47 0.61
C VAL A 138 -8.39 5.70 1.62
N TRP A 139 -7.74 5.06 2.59
CA TRP A 139 -8.39 4.50 3.77
C TRP A 139 -7.98 5.30 5.00
N LEU A 140 -8.95 5.60 5.86
CA LEU A 140 -8.75 6.38 7.07
C LEU A 140 -8.73 5.43 8.28
N PRO A 141 -7.85 5.66 9.27
CA PRO A 141 -7.81 4.80 10.46
C PRO A 141 -9.13 4.94 11.25
N PRO A 142 -9.53 3.92 12.02
CA PRO A 142 -10.78 3.96 12.81
C PRO A 142 -10.92 5.21 13.68
N GLN A 143 -9.80 5.70 14.22
CA GLN A 143 -9.70 6.89 15.07
C GLN A 143 -10.01 8.20 14.34
N TYR A 144 -9.98 8.22 13.01
CA TYR A 144 -10.06 9.46 12.25
C TYR A 144 -11.32 10.27 12.60
N HIS A 145 -12.45 9.61 12.85
CA HIS A 145 -13.71 10.26 13.16
C HIS A 145 -14.05 10.30 14.65
N GLU A 146 -13.17 9.81 15.52
CA GLU A 146 -13.39 9.83 16.96
C GLU A 146 -13.22 11.26 17.52
N PRO A 147 -14.11 11.74 18.40
CA PRO A 147 -14.01 13.08 18.99
C PRO A 147 -12.67 13.35 19.69
N ALA A 148 -12.07 12.32 20.30
CA ALA A 148 -10.76 12.38 20.96
C ALA A 148 -9.63 12.76 19.98
N TYR A 149 -9.77 12.44 18.69
CA TYR A 149 -8.77 12.66 17.65
C TYR A 149 -9.14 13.83 16.71
N ARG A 150 -10.13 14.65 17.06
CA ARG A 150 -10.62 15.74 16.18
C ARG A 150 -9.53 16.72 15.72
N ASN A 151 -8.51 16.95 16.54
CA ASN A 151 -7.37 17.82 16.27
C ASN A 151 -6.09 17.03 15.95
N HIS A 152 -6.15 15.71 15.93
CA HIS A 152 -4.99 14.86 15.66
C HIS A 152 -4.70 14.84 14.16
N ARG A 153 -3.43 15.00 13.81
CA ARG A 153 -2.93 14.76 12.45
C ARG A 153 -2.29 13.39 12.41
N PHE A 154 -2.72 12.57 11.46
CA PHE A 154 -2.33 11.18 11.33
C PHE A 154 -1.12 11.04 10.41
N PRO A 155 -0.15 10.17 10.72
CA PRO A 155 0.90 9.81 9.78
C PRO A 155 0.31 9.09 8.56
N VAL A 156 1.01 9.14 7.44
CA VAL A 156 0.58 8.59 6.16
C VAL A 156 1.53 7.51 5.69
N VAL A 157 0.97 6.41 5.20
CA VAL A 157 1.70 5.38 4.44
C VAL A 157 1.14 5.36 3.03
N GLU A 158 1.97 5.74 2.07
CA GLU A 158 1.69 5.57 0.64
C GLU A 158 2.04 4.14 0.23
N VAL A 159 1.02 3.37 -0.16
CA VAL A 159 1.15 1.94 -0.43
C VAL A 159 1.07 1.65 -1.93
N LEU A 160 2.10 1.00 -2.45
CA LEU A 160 2.34 0.79 -3.88
C LEU A 160 2.20 -0.69 -4.22
N PRO A 161 1.32 -1.07 -5.18
CA PRO A 161 1.21 -2.45 -5.64
C PRO A 161 2.40 -2.85 -6.53
N GLY A 162 2.52 -4.14 -6.81
CA GLY A 162 3.45 -4.69 -7.80
C GLY A 162 3.05 -4.36 -9.24
N TYR A 163 3.79 -4.90 -10.20
CA TYR A 163 3.49 -4.78 -11.63
C TYR A 163 3.24 -6.16 -12.27
N PRO A 164 2.15 -6.33 -13.04
CA PRO A 164 0.98 -5.44 -13.08
C PRO A 164 0.27 -5.44 -11.72
N GLY A 165 -0.42 -4.34 -11.38
CA GLY A 165 -1.13 -4.25 -10.10
C GLY A 165 -2.07 -3.06 -10.02
N SER A 166 -3.18 -3.27 -9.28
CA SER A 166 -4.21 -2.28 -9.00
C SER A 166 -3.91 -1.48 -7.73
N SER A 167 -4.29 -0.20 -7.76
CA SER A 167 -4.33 0.69 -6.59
C SER A 167 -5.29 0.24 -5.48
N LYS A 168 -6.08 -0.82 -5.72
CA LYS A 168 -6.97 -1.42 -4.72
C LYS A 168 -6.33 -2.60 -3.98
N ALA A 169 -5.23 -3.15 -4.49
CA ALA A 169 -4.68 -4.43 -4.04
C ALA A 169 -4.33 -4.44 -2.54
N TRP A 170 -3.89 -3.29 -2.01
CA TRP A 170 -3.57 -3.12 -0.60
C TRP A 170 -4.80 -3.22 0.33
N TYR A 171 -5.98 -2.81 -0.12
CA TYR A 171 -7.21 -2.90 0.67
C TYR A 171 -8.00 -4.19 0.39
N GLY A 172 -7.90 -4.72 -0.84
CA GLY A 172 -8.54 -5.96 -1.26
C GLY A 172 -7.71 -7.18 -0.91
N THR A 173 -6.81 -7.58 -1.82
CA THR A 173 -6.05 -8.83 -1.68
C THR A 173 -5.16 -8.88 -0.44
N MET A 174 -4.50 -7.77 -0.12
CA MET A 174 -3.63 -7.67 1.06
C MET A 174 -4.42 -7.49 2.37
N ASP A 175 -5.73 -7.23 2.31
CA ASP A 175 -6.60 -7.01 3.48
C ASP A 175 -6.02 -6.04 4.54
N ALA A 176 -5.30 -4.99 4.12
CA ALA A 176 -4.62 -4.12 5.07
C ALA A 176 -5.57 -3.47 6.09
N PRO A 177 -6.75 -2.93 5.72
CA PRO A 177 -7.71 -2.43 6.69
C PRO A 177 -8.11 -3.46 7.75
N GLN A 178 -8.47 -4.68 7.34
CA GLN A 178 -8.94 -5.75 8.23
C GLN A 178 -7.83 -6.24 9.18
N GLN A 179 -6.59 -6.30 8.70
CA GLN A 179 -5.45 -6.69 9.51
C GLN A 179 -5.05 -5.59 10.52
N LEU A 180 -5.12 -4.32 10.10
CA LEU A 180 -4.56 -3.20 10.87
C LEU A 180 -5.57 -2.53 11.81
N ALA A 181 -6.84 -2.44 11.44
CA ALA A 181 -7.84 -1.72 12.23
C ALA A 181 -7.99 -2.21 13.67
N PRO A 182 -8.00 -3.52 13.98
CA PRO A 182 -8.01 -4.00 15.38
C PRO A 182 -6.74 -3.60 16.16
N LEU A 183 -5.59 -3.58 15.49
CA LEU A 183 -4.30 -3.21 16.10
C LEU A 183 -4.18 -1.70 16.30
N MET A 184 -4.78 -0.91 15.41
CA MET A 184 -4.94 0.53 15.60
C MET A 184 -5.87 0.80 16.78
N ARG A 185 -7.06 0.18 16.84
CA ARG A 185 -8.01 0.34 17.96
C ARG A 185 -7.40 0.01 19.32
N SER A 186 -6.56 -1.03 19.39
CA SER A 186 -5.87 -1.44 20.62
C SER A 186 -4.59 -0.66 20.92
N GLY A 187 -4.19 0.29 20.08
CA GLY A 187 -2.98 1.10 20.28
C GLY A 187 -1.66 0.35 20.08
N GLN A 188 -1.69 -0.80 19.41
CA GLN A 188 -0.50 -1.59 19.02
C GLN A 188 0.14 -1.09 17.73
N ILE A 189 -0.65 -0.46 16.85
CA ILE A 189 -0.20 0.18 15.62
C ILE A 189 -0.70 1.63 15.62
N GLU A 190 0.15 2.57 15.22
CA GLU A 190 -0.21 3.97 15.08
C GLU A 190 -1.36 4.12 14.06
N PRO A 191 -2.35 4.99 14.29
CA PRO A 191 -3.45 5.18 13.34
C PRO A 191 -2.94 5.86 12.05
N PHE A 192 -2.57 5.09 11.04
CA PHE A 192 -2.10 5.60 9.75
C PHE A 192 -3.26 5.88 8.78
N ILE A 193 -3.17 6.99 8.05
CA ILE A 193 -3.87 7.13 6.77
C ILE A 193 -3.12 6.27 5.75
N ILE A 194 -3.84 5.43 5.01
CA ILE A 194 -3.26 4.57 3.98
C ILE A 194 -3.74 5.05 2.60
N VAL A 195 -2.83 5.58 1.79
CA VAL A 195 -3.11 6.07 0.44
C VAL A 195 -2.49 5.15 -0.60
N SER A 196 -3.26 4.73 -1.60
CA SER A 196 -2.77 3.91 -2.71
C SER A 196 -3.13 4.57 -4.04
N PRO A 197 -2.18 5.25 -4.69
CA PRO A 197 -2.38 5.81 -6.02
C PRO A 197 -2.22 4.74 -7.10
N ARG A 198 -2.73 5.04 -8.29
CA ARG A 198 -2.41 4.26 -9.48
C ARG A 198 -0.92 4.33 -9.82
N THR A 199 -0.30 3.17 -10.08
CA THR A 199 1.12 3.05 -10.48
C THR A 199 1.30 2.58 -11.93
N THR A 200 0.34 1.81 -12.46
CA THR A 200 0.32 1.40 -13.88
C THR A 200 -0.25 2.54 -14.74
N LEU A 201 0.60 3.51 -15.07
CA LEU A 201 0.20 4.76 -15.75
C LEU A 201 0.19 4.65 -17.28
N LEU A 202 0.94 3.70 -17.84
CA LEU A 202 1.04 3.47 -19.26
C LEU A 202 0.60 2.05 -19.61
N PRO A 203 -0.03 1.85 -20.78
CA PRO A 203 -0.53 0.54 -21.13
C PRO A 203 0.60 -0.47 -21.36
N GLY A 204 0.56 -1.59 -20.65
CA GLY A 204 1.54 -2.68 -20.80
C GLY A 204 2.99 -2.28 -20.51
N LYS A 205 3.22 -1.19 -19.75
CA LYS A 205 4.56 -0.74 -19.33
C LYS A 205 4.63 -0.55 -17.81
N ASP A 206 5.75 -0.95 -17.24
CA ASP A 206 6.16 -0.51 -15.91
C ASP A 206 6.95 0.80 -16.07
N THR A 207 6.64 1.81 -15.27
CA THR A 207 7.37 3.09 -15.29
C THR A 207 8.67 3.00 -14.49
N GLY A 208 8.82 2.00 -13.62
CA GLY A 208 9.87 1.96 -12.60
C GLY A 208 9.75 3.12 -11.60
N CYS A 209 8.55 3.69 -11.48
CA CYS A 209 8.25 4.90 -10.73
C CYS A 209 9.20 6.06 -11.06
N ALA A 210 9.59 6.16 -12.33
CA ALA A 210 10.52 7.16 -12.84
C ALA A 210 9.81 8.26 -13.63
N ASN A 211 10.40 9.46 -13.63
CA ASN A 211 10.11 10.44 -14.66
C ASN A 211 10.85 10.01 -15.94
N ILE A 212 10.07 9.68 -16.97
CA ILE A 212 10.54 9.29 -18.28
C ILE A 212 10.18 10.44 -19.24
N PRO A 213 11.17 11.24 -19.68
CA PRO A 213 10.93 12.41 -20.52
C PRO A 213 10.05 12.09 -21.73
N GLY A 214 9.02 12.93 -21.93
CA GLY A 214 8.06 12.79 -23.05
C GLY A 214 7.14 11.58 -22.97
N LYS A 215 7.15 10.81 -21.87
CA LYS A 215 6.29 9.63 -21.71
C LYS A 215 5.43 9.64 -20.46
N VAL A 216 6.03 9.88 -19.28
CA VAL A 216 5.32 9.83 -18.00
C VAL A 216 6.18 10.42 -16.88
N ASN A 217 5.57 11.17 -15.96
CA ASN A 217 6.25 11.65 -14.76
C ASN A 217 5.79 10.89 -13.51
N ALA A 218 6.10 9.59 -13.46
CA ALA A 218 5.60 8.69 -12.42
C ALA A 218 6.23 8.97 -11.05
N ASP A 219 7.47 9.44 -11.01
CA ASP A 219 8.12 9.82 -9.77
C ASP A 219 7.38 11.02 -9.16
N SER A 220 7.20 12.10 -9.92
CA SER A 220 6.54 13.32 -9.45
C SER A 220 5.05 13.10 -9.12
N TRP A 221 4.39 12.15 -9.78
CA TRP A 221 3.04 11.75 -9.42
C TRP A 221 2.97 11.21 -7.99
N LEU A 222 3.86 10.26 -7.67
CA LEU A 222 3.92 9.60 -6.37
C LEU A 222 4.52 10.50 -5.29
N SER A 223 5.57 11.24 -5.61
CA SER A 223 6.33 12.01 -4.62
C SER A 223 5.83 13.45 -4.43
N ILE A 224 4.99 13.99 -5.31
CA ILE A 224 4.52 15.39 -5.23
C ILE A 224 3.01 15.48 -5.27
N ASP A 225 2.38 15.08 -6.38
CA ASP A 225 0.96 15.36 -6.62
C ASP A 225 0.05 14.62 -5.64
N VAL A 226 0.31 13.32 -5.43
CA VAL A 226 -0.46 12.49 -4.48
C VAL A 226 -0.27 12.97 -3.03
N PRO A 227 0.96 13.16 -2.51
CA PRO A 227 1.16 13.66 -1.15
C PRO A 227 0.53 15.04 -0.91
N LYS A 228 0.67 15.95 -1.87
CA LYS A 228 0.04 17.27 -1.80
C LYS A 228 -1.48 17.15 -1.69
N MET A 229 -2.11 16.35 -2.55
CA MET A 229 -3.54 16.11 -2.50
C MET A 229 -3.98 15.57 -1.13
N VAL A 230 -3.25 14.60 -0.57
CA VAL A 230 -3.58 14.03 0.74
C VAL A 230 -3.45 15.07 1.85
N MET A 231 -2.35 15.82 1.89
CA MET A 231 -2.11 16.87 2.91
C MET A 231 -3.13 18.01 2.82
N ASP A 232 -3.61 18.34 1.63
CA ASP A 232 -4.64 19.36 1.45
C ASP A 232 -6.02 18.88 1.92
N ASN A 233 -6.39 17.60 1.71
CA ASN A 233 -7.76 17.11 1.92
C ASN A 233 -7.99 16.36 3.25
N PHE A 234 -6.93 15.87 3.91
CA PHE A 234 -7.04 15.09 5.14
C PHE A 234 -6.25 15.71 6.29
N ARG A 235 -6.55 15.29 7.54
CA ARG A 235 -5.73 15.60 8.72
C ARG A 235 -4.44 14.77 8.69
N ALA A 236 -3.60 14.97 7.68
CA ALA A 236 -2.31 14.32 7.55
C ALA A 236 -1.21 15.12 8.27
N LYS A 237 -0.22 14.42 8.83
CA LYS A 237 1.05 15.01 9.26
C LYS A 237 1.84 15.48 8.03
N ALA A 238 2.63 16.53 8.20
CA ALA A 238 3.48 17.04 7.14
C ALA A 238 4.63 16.07 6.83
N ALA A 239 5.06 16.05 5.57
CA ALA A 239 6.29 15.41 5.15
C ALA A 239 7.52 16.20 5.67
N PRO A 240 8.70 15.56 5.80
CA PRO A 240 8.93 14.11 5.64
C PRO A 240 8.54 13.28 6.87
N ASP A 241 8.54 13.87 8.07
CA ASP A 241 8.47 13.09 9.33
C ASP A 241 7.11 12.41 9.55
N GLY A 242 6.06 12.85 8.86
CA GLY A 242 4.73 12.23 8.85
C GLY A 242 4.52 11.16 7.79
N TRP A 243 5.50 10.88 6.93
CA TRP A 243 5.30 10.13 5.68
C TRP A 243 6.24 8.93 5.51
N ALA A 244 5.65 7.80 5.11
CA ALA A 244 6.36 6.62 4.65
C ALA A 244 5.76 6.10 3.35
N VAL A 245 6.54 5.26 2.66
CA VAL A 245 6.11 4.55 1.45
C VAL A 245 6.32 3.05 1.63
N ALA A 246 5.34 2.24 1.26
CA ALA A 246 5.43 0.79 1.39
C ALA A 246 5.03 0.12 0.08
N GLY A 247 5.66 -1.00 -0.26
CA GLY A 247 5.31 -1.71 -1.49
C GLY A 247 5.73 -3.17 -1.49
N TYR A 248 5.16 -3.92 -2.43
CA TYR A 248 5.60 -5.28 -2.78
C TYR A 248 6.02 -5.36 -4.25
N SER A 249 6.98 -6.24 -4.59
CA SER A 249 7.48 -6.43 -5.95
C SER A 249 7.94 -5.11 -6.62
N ALA A 250 7.42 -4.74 -7.78
CA ALA A 250 7.73 -3.45 -8.41
C ALA A 250 7.41 -2.24 -7.51
N GLY A 251 6.33 -2.30 -6.73
CA GLY A 251 6.01 -1.30 -5.72
C GLY A 251 7.06 -1.25 -4.59
N ALA A 252 7.69 -2.38 -4.25
CA ALA A 252 8.77 -2.44 -3.27
C ALA A 252 10.06 -1.79 -3.77
N HIS A 253 10.37 -1.95 -5.07
CA HIS A 253 11.43 -1.18 -5.74
C HIS A 253 11.13 0.32 -5.66
N CYS A 254 9.91 0.72 -6.01
CA CYS A 254 9.47 2.12 -5.95
C CYS A 254 9.56 2.70 -4.54
N ALA A 255 9.11 1.97 -3.51
CA ALA A 255 9.17 2.43 -2.14
C ALA A 255 10.60 2.72 -1.67
N ALA A 256 11.53 1.79 -1.91
CA ALA A 256 12.94 1.99 -1.58
C ALA A 256 13.55 3.15 -2.38
N LYS A 257 13.27 3.21 -3.69
CA LYS A 257 13.75 4.27 -4.59
C LYS A 257 13.26 5.65 -4.14
N LEU A 258 11.95 5.83 -3.93
CA LEU A 258 11.35 7.11 -3.58
C LEU A 258 11.86 7.64 -2.23
N ALA A 259 12.01 6.78 -1.22
CA ALA A 259 12.55 7.23 0.06
C ALA A 259 14.02 7.64 -0.02
N VAL A 260 14.85 6.89 -0.76
CA VAL A 260 16.27 7.24 -0.94
C VAL A 260 16.42 8.51 -1.79
N ALA A 261 15.62 8.66 -2.85
CA ALA A 261 15.67 9.81 -3.76
C ALA A 261 15.09 11.10 -3.14
N HIS A 262 14.06 10.97 -2.30
CA HIS A 262 13.30 12.10 -1.74
C HIS A 262 13.22 12.03 -0.20
N PRO A 263 14.36 12.13 0.51
CA PRO A 263 14.39 12.11 1.98
C PRO A 263 13.76 13.36 2.63
N ASP A 264 13.45 14.38 1.83
CA ASP A 264 12.63 15.55 2.15
C ASP A 264 11.13 15.25 2.13
N ARG A 265 10.72 14.11 1.57
CA ARG A 265 9.32 13.73 1.38
C ARG A 265 8.92 12.46 2.16
N TYR A 266 9.85 11.54 2.35
CA TYR A 266 9.62 10.31 3.10
C TYR A 266 10.68 10.09 4.16
N ARG A 267 10.27 9.61 5.34
CA ARG A 267 11.20 9.26 6.43
C ARG A 267 11.41 7.76 6.59
N ALA A 268 10.49 6.94 6.09
CA ALA A 268 10.63 5.50 6.13
C ALA A 268 10.10 4.82 4.85
N ALA A 269 10.64 3.64 4.55
CA ALA A 269 10.10 2.79 3.50
C ALA A 269 10.04 1.30 3.89
N VAL A 270 9.04 0.61 3.34
CA VAL A 270 8.88 -0.85 3.43
C VAL A 270 8.96 -1.43 2.01
N SER A 271 9.86 -2.38 1.80
CA SER A 271 10.11 -3.04 0.52
C SER A 271 9.98 -4.55 0.70
N MET A 272 8.89 -5.14 0.22
CA MET A 272 8.64 -6.59 0.27
C MET A 272 8.94 -7.23 -1.08
N SER A 273 9.92 -8.13 -1.16
CA SER A 273 10.39 -8.74 -2.42
C SER A 273 10.81 -7.69 -3.46
N GLY A 274 11.45 -6.60 -3.01
CA GLY A 274 11.91 -5.51 -3.87
C GLY A 274 13.27 -5.78 -4.51
N TYR A 275 13.54 -5.11 -5.62
CA TYR A 275 14.81 -5.20 -6.35
C TYR A 275 15.46 -3.82 -6.50
N ASN A 276 16.77 -3.79 -6.69
CA ASN A 276 17.52 -2.54 -6.86
C ASN A 276 17.55 -2.08 -8.32
N ASP A 277 17.74 -2.99 -9.27
CA ASP A 277 17.85 -2.62 -10.69
C ASP A 277 16.48 -2.66 -11.37
N PRO A 278 15.97 -1.54 -11.92
CA PRO A 278 14.66 -1.54 -12.59
C PRO A 278 14.60 -2.48 -13.81
N SER A 279 15.73 -2.87 -14.39
CA SER A 279 15.75 -3.86 -15.48
C SER A 279 15.38 -5.28 -15.06
N ALA A 280 15.24 -5.56 -13.76
CA ALA A 280 14.69 -6.82 -13.24
C ALA A 280 13.26 -7.07 -13.73
N VAL A 281 12.52 -6.01 -14.07
CA VAL A 281 11.23 -6.10 -14.76
C VAL A 281 11.43 -5.74 -16.25
N PRO A 282 11.25 -6.69 -17.19
CA PRO A 282 11.45 -6.44 -18.61
C PRO A 282 10.61 -5.30 -19.19
N GLN A 283 9.43 -5.06 -18.62
CA GLN A 283 8.50 -4.00 -19.02
C GLN A 283 8.90 -2.62 -18.48
N SER A 284 9.89 -2.53 -17.58
CA SER A 284 10.29 -1.29 -16.94
C SER A 284 10.97 -0.34 -17.91
N LEU A 285 10.41 0.86 -18.07
CA LEU A 285 11.00 1.94 -18.86
C LEU A 285 12.28 2.47 -18.22
N ALA A 286 12.32 2.54 -16.89
CA ALA A 286 13.52 2.91 -16.13
C ALA A 286 14.68 1.92 -16.35
N GLY A 287 14.37 0.67 -16.73
CA GLY A 287 15.34 -0.38 -17.05
C GLY A 287 16.00 -0.28 -18.44
N LYS A 288 15.58 0.65 -19.31
CA LYS A 288 15.94 0.62 -20.75
C LYS A 288 17.27 1.26 -21.12
N SER A 289 17.79 2.19 -20.32
CA SER A 289 19.08 2.82 -20.58
C SER A 289 19.95 2.80 -19.34
N ARG A 290 21.28 2.85 -19.52
CA ARG A 290 22.23 2.90 -18.40
C ARG A 290 21.98 4.12 -17.50
N ALA A 291 21.68 5.27 -18.09
CA ALA A 291 21.39 6.50 -17.37
C ALA A 291 20.11 6.37 -16.53
N LEU A 292 19.01 5.88 -17.12
CA LEU A 292 17.75 5.68 -16.40
C LEU A 292 17.89 4.63 -15.30
N ARG A 293 18.60 3.52 -15.55
CA ARG A 293 18.87 2.50 -14.53
C ARG A 293 19.64 3.09 -13.37
N ALA A 294 20.71 3.84 -13.62
CA ALA A 294 21.51 4.44 -12.55
C ALA A 294 20.71 5.47 -11.74
N ALA A 295 19.90 6.29 -12.41
CA ALA A 295 19.06 7.32 -11.76
C ALA A 295 17.88 6.76 -10.97
N ASN A 296 17.46 5.52 -11.23
CA ASN A 296 16.29 4.90 -10.59
C ASN A 296 16.64 3.63 -9.80
N ASN A 297 17.92 3.37 -9.54
CA ASN A 297 18.35 2.22 -8.75
C ASN A 297 18.66 2.68 -7.31
N PRO A 298 17.86 2.31 -6.29
CA PRO A 298 18.07 2.74 -4.91
C PRO A 298 19.45 2.40 -4.35
N TYR A 299 20.07 1.28 -4.78
CA TYR A 299 21.44 0.96 -4.38
C TYR A 299 22.44 1.98 -4.94
N MET A 300 22.32 2.35 -6.21
CA MET A 300 23.20 3.34 -6.83
C MET A 300 22.98 4.73 -6.23
N LEU A 301 21.72 5.11 -6.02
CA LEU A 301 21.36 6.38 -5.36
C LEU A 301 21.94 6.47 -3.96
N LEU A 302 21.76 5.44 -3.13
CA LEU A 302 22.26 5.42 -1.75
C LEU A 302 23.79 5.38 -1.70
N LYS A 303 24.43 4.56 -2.55
CA LYS A 303 25.89 4.43 -2.61
C LYS A 303 26.57 5.73 -3.03
N ASN A 304 25.96 6.46 -3.95
CA ASN A 304 26.52 7.70 -4.52
C ASN A 304 26.02 8.96 -3.81
N ALA A 305 25.16 8.84 -2.79
CA ALA A 305 24.66 9.99 -2.03
C ALA A 305 25.83 10.70 -1.33
N PRO A 306 26.08 12.00 -1.63
CA PRO A 306 27.15 12.75 -0.95
C PRO A 306 26.93 12.85 0.55
N VAL A 307 25.66 13.01 0.95
CA VAL A 307 25.20 12.97 2.34
C VAL A 307 24.20 11.82 2.46
N PRO A 308 24.44 10.84 3.34
CA PRO A 308 23.51 9.74 3.53
C PRO A 308 22.12 10.26 3.94
N PRO A 309 21.04 9.87 3.25
CA PRO A 309 19.70 10.37 3.55
C PRO A 309 19.22 9.89 4.92
N ARG A 310 18.56 10.76 5.68
CA ARG A 310 17.89 10.37 6.93
C ARG A 310 16.61 9.60 6.60
N VAL A 311 16.73 8.31 6.33
CA VAL A 311 15.63 7.39 6.06
C VAL A 311 15.84 6.05 6.76
N ALA A 312 14.74 5.45 7.21
CA ALA A 312 14.72 4.09 7.73
C ALA A 312 14.11 3.15 6.68
N LEU A 313 14.76 2.03 6.38
CA LEU A 313 14.29 1.07 5.39
C LEU A 313 14.02 -0.29 6.06
N TYR A 314 12.83 -0.84 5.85
CA TYR A 314 12.48 -2.23 6.13
C TYR A 314 12.45 -2.98 4.81
N MET A 315 13.34 -3.94 4.65
CA MET A 315 13.53 -4.68 3.40
C MET A 315 13.33 -6.17 3.68
N SER A 316 12.28 -6.78 3.14
CA SER A 316 12.04 -8.22 3.29
C SER A 316 12.14 -8.95 1.95
N GLY A 317 12.59 -10.20 2.01
CA GLY A 317 12.69 -11.03 0.80
C GLY A 317 13.13 -12.46 1.08
N GLN A 318 12.86 -13.34 0.12
CA GLN A 318 13.39 -14.70 0.10
C GLN A 318 14.72 -14.74 -0.69
N PRO A 319 15.50 -15.83 -0.60
CA PRO A 319 16.62 -16.03 -1.50
C PRO A 319 16.17 -16.00 -2.97
N ASN A 320 16.88 -15.23 -3.79
CA ASN A 320 16.54 -14.90 -5.18
C ASN A 320 15.23 -14.13 -5.36
N ASP A 321 14.67 -13.60 -4.27
CA ASP A 321 13.46 -12.77 -4.28
C ASP A 321 13.58 -11.63 -3.26
N GLY A 322 14.44 -10.67 -3.60
CA GLY A 322 14.63 -9.41 -2.86
C GLY A 322 15.58 -9.46 -1.67
N TYR A 323 15.92 -10.63 -1.14
CA TYR A 323 16.86 -10.73 0.00
C TYR A 323 18.26 -10.20 -0.36
N GLU A 324 18.79 -10.56 -1.54
CA GLU A 324 20.10 -10.13 -2.00
C GLU A 324 20.12 -8.62 -2.28
N ALA A 325 19.04 -8.08 -2.82
CA ALA A 325 18.88 -6.65 -3.05
C ALA A 325 18.85 -5.87 -1.72
N ALA A 326 18.16 -6.41 -0.72
CA ALA A 326 18.09 -5.87 0.64
C ALA A 326 19.47 -5.86 1.32
N MET A 327 20.21 -6.98 1.22
CA MET A 327 21.56 -7.08 1.77
C MET A 327 22.55 -6.15 1.07
N ALA A 328 22.45 -6.00 -0.26
CA ALA A 328 23.27 -5.05 -1.01
C ALA A 328 23.02 -3.60 -0.57
N LEU A 329 21.76 -3.20 -0.38
CA LEU A 329 21.40 -1.88 0.15
C LEU A 329 21.94 -1.66 1.57
N LYS A 330 21.78 -2.66 2.45
CA LYS A 330 22.34 -2.62 3.81
C LYS A 330 23.86 -2.45 3.81
N GLY A 331 24.56 -3.10 2.89
CA GLY A 331 26.02 -3.04 2.78
C GLY A 331 26.58 -1.67 2.36
N VAL A 332 25.78 -0.81 1.72
CA VAL A 332 26.19 0.54 1.32
C VAL A 332 25.60 1.64 2.18
N ALA A 333 24.62 1.33 3.03
CA ALA A 333 23.99 2.29 3.92
C ALA A 333 25.00 2.83 4.95
N LYS A 334 24.95 4.13 5.17
CA LYS A 334 25.73 4.86 6.17
C LYS A 334 24.78 5.67 7.03
N ALA A 335 25.13 5.91 8.30
CA ALA A 335 24.34 6.77 9.18
C ALA A 335 24.12 8.16 8.52
N PRO A 336 22.92 8.77 8.66
CA PRO A 336 21.79 8.32 9.47
C PRO A 336 20.83 7.31 8.77
N THR A 337 21.14 6.83 7.56
CA THR A 337 20.32 5.79 6.91
C THR A 337 20.39 4.48 7.70
N THR A 338 19.23 3.86 7.96
CA THR A 338 19.16 2.53 8.58
C THR A 338 18.46 1.54 7.66
N VAL A 339 18.95 0.29 7.61
CA VAL A 339 18.37 -0.77 6.79
C VAL A 339 18.16 -2.01 7.64
N ASN A 340 16.90 -2.28 7.99
CA ASN A 340 16.46 -3.51 8.61
C ASN A 340 16.13 -4.53 7.51
N VAL A 341 16.82 -5.67 7.52
CA VAL A 341 16.62 -6.73 6.53
C VAL A 341 15.93 -7.91 7.21
N VAL A 342 14.78 -8.31 6.66
CA VAL A 342 13.99 -9.44 7.14
C VAL A 342 14.08 -10.58 6.13
N PHE A 343 14.74 -11.66 6.56
CA PHE A 343 14.81 -12.89 5.77
C PHE A 343 13.46 -13.62 5.81
N VAL A 344 12.96 -13.99 4.63
CA VAL A 344 11.74 -14.80 4.48
C VAL A 344 12.13 -16.18 3.93
N PRO A 345 11.85 -17.29 4.63
CA PRO A 345 12.20 -18.64 4.17
C PRO A 345 11.51 -19.02 2.85
N LYS A 346 12.17 -19.82 1.99
CA LYS A 346 11.65 -20.21 0.65
C LYS A 346 10.25 -20.85 0.66
N ASN A 347 9.88 -21.55 1.74
CA ASN A 347 8.58 -22.21 1.90
C ASN A 347 7.43 -21.24 2.26
N ALA A 348 7.68 -19.93 2.36
CA ALA A 348 6.68 -18.94 2.76
C ALA A 348 5.74 -18.44 1.62
N GLY A 349 5.81 -19.00 0.41
CA GLY A 349 4.80 -18.75 -0.63
C GLY A 349 5.28 -18.15 -1.96
N GLY A 350 6.59 -17.97 -2.16
CA GLY A 350 7.14 -17.46 -3.42
C GLY A 350 6.76 -16.00 -3.69
N HIS A 351 7.02 -15.50 -4.91
CA HIS A 351 6.72 -14.12 -5.33
C HIS A 351 5.21 -13.91 -5.57
N THR A 352 4.40 -14.11 -4.53
CA THR A 352 2.93 -14.10 -4.58
C THR A 352 2.32 -13.39 -3.38
N MET A 353 1.01 -13.13 -3.46
CA MET A 353 0.23 -12.52 -2.38
C MET A 353 0.27 -13.32 -1.08
N ALA A 354 0.44 -14.65 -1.15
CA ALA A 354 0.57 -15.50 0.03
C ALA A 354 1.81 -15.15 0.87
N LEU A 355 2.86 -14.65 0.22
CA LEU A 355 4.07 -14.20 0.89
C LEU A 355 3.94 -12.77 1.43
N TRP A 356 3.32 -11.84 0.68
CA TRP A 356 3.24 -10.43 1.07
C TRP A 356 2.15 -10.14 2.11
N LYS A 357 0.97 -10.74 1.98
CA LYS A 357 -0.18 -10.46 2.84
C LYS A 357 0.11 -10.63 4.35
N PRO A 358 0.80 -11.68 4.81
CA PRO A 358 1.13 -11.83 6.23
C PRO A 358 2.15 -10.80 6.76
N GLN A 359 2.85 -10.09 5.87
CA GLN A 359 3.86 -9.10 6.25
C GLN A 359 3.28 -7.72 6.52
N VAL A 360 2.00 -7.48 6.23
CA VAL A 360 1.32 -6.20 6.51
C VAL A 360 1.46 -5.82 7.98
N VAL A 361 1.11 -6.72 8.90
CA VAL A 361 1.18 -6.43 10.35
C VAL A 361 2.62 -6.18 10.83
N PRO A 362 3.61 -7.04 10.56
CA PRO A 362 5.01 -6.77 10.92
C PRO A 362 5.54 -5.45 10.38
N ALA A 363 5.25 -5.12 9.12
CA ALA A 363 5.71 -3.88 8.49
C ALA A 363 5.11 -2.63 9.17
N PHE A 364 3.81 -2.64 9.47
CA PHE A 364 3.15 -1.50 10.12
C PHE A 364 3.48 -1.37 11.61
N ARG A 365 3.82 -2.48 12.29
CA ARG A 365 4.42 -2.43 13.63
C ARG A 365 5.79 -1.75 13.58
N TRP A 366 6.64 -2.12 12.63
CA TRP A 366 7.92 -1.46 12.44
C TRP A 366 7.77 0.03 12.07
N LEU A 367 6.81 0.38 11.20
CA LEU A 367 6.50 1.79 10.90
C LEU A 367 6.04 2.55 12.15
N THR A 368 5.27 1.91 13.04
CA THR A 368 4.88 2.48 14.33
C THR A 368 6.10 2.75 15.22
N GLU A 369 7.12 1.91 15.19
CA GLU A 369 8.35 2.12 15.97
C GLU A 369 9.18 3.29 15.45
N VAL A 370 9.33 3.41 14.13
CA VAL A 370 10.21 4.42 13.51
C VAL A 370 9.53 5.78 13.25
N MET A 371 8.19 5.82 13.15
CA MET A 371 7.42 7.06 12.93
C MET A 371 6.48 7.43 14.08
N GLY A 372 6.18 6.50 14.97
CA GLY A 372 5.22 6.71 16.04
C GLY A 372 5.69 7.76 17.03
N THR A 373 4.72 8.43 17.65
CA THR A 373 4.94 9.52 18.61
C THR A 373 5.72 9.08 19.87
N ARG A 374 5.83 7.77 20.13
CA ARG A 374 6.55 7.20 21.28
C ARG A 374 8.06 7.43 21.27
N HIS A 375 8.66 7.79 20.13
CA HIS A 375 10.08 8.15 20.08
C HIS A 375 10.39 9.53 20.69
N GLY A 376 9.40 10.43 20.82
CA GLY A 376 9.59 11.74 21.48
C GLY A 376 9.55 11.66 23.01
N ALA A 377 8.74 10.74 23.57
CA ALA A 377 8.53 10.64 25.01
C ALA A 377 9.64 9.90 25.77
N ARG A 378 10.62 9.30 25.07
CA ARG A 378 11.71 8.54 25.69
C ARG A 378 13.02 9.35 25.85
N THR A 379 13.08 10.55 25.26
CA THR A 379 14.26 11.44 25.31
C THR A 379 14.06 12.73 26.10
N GLU A 380 12.85 12.99 26.62
CA GLU A 380 12.63 14.08 27.57
C GLU A 380 12.37 13.51 28.97
N SER A 381 13.40 13.64 29.81
CA SER A 381 13.36 13.83 31.26
C SER A 381 12.35 13.02 32.09
N GLY A 382 12.92 12.19 32.98
CA GLY A 382 12.21 11.73 34.15
C GLY A 382 11.61 12.88 34.95
N THR A 383 10.34 12.73 35.30
CA THR A 383 9.75 12.96 36.62
C THR A 383 8.29 12.57 36.50
N THR A 384 7.93 11.41 37.03
CA THR A 384 6.54 10.97 37.14
C THR A 384 5.83 11.90 38.14
N PRO A 385 4.70 12.55 37.80
CA PRO A 385 3.83 13.12 38.82
C PRO A 385 3.17 11.97 39.58
N LEU A 386 3.45 11.85 40.88
CA LEU A 386 2.72 10.95 41.77
C LEU A 386 1.25 11.40 41.82
N ALA A 387 0.35 10.58 41.29
CA ALA A 387 -1.08 10.69 41.60
C ALA A 387 -1.37 9.90 42.89
N PRO A 388 -2.18 10.42 43.83
CA PRO A 388 -2.45 9.74 45.09
C PRO A 388 -3.36 8.53 44.89
N SER A 389 -2.92 7.37 45.38
CA SER A 389 -3.71 6.15 45.46
C SER A 389 -4.80 6.29 46.53
N THR A 390 -6.07 6.29 46.12
CA THR A 390 -7.21 6.08 47.02
C THR A 390 -7.71 4.64 46.88
N ALA A 391 -7.08 3.75 47.63
CA ALA A 391 -7.59 2.41 47.91
C ALA A 391 -7.52 2.19 49.42
N GLY A 392 -8.68 2.24 50.08
CA GLY A 392 -8.82 2.08 51.52
C GLY A 392 -10.28 1.92 51.90
N SER A 393 -10.67 0.66 52.02
CA SER A 393 -11.91 0.07 52.51
C SER A 393 -12.57 0.72 53.76
N ARG A 394 -13.91 0.77 53.75
CA ARG A 394 -14.87 0.87 54.88
C ARG A 394 -14.71 -0.33 55.86
N HIS A 395 -15.13 -0.40 57.13
CA HIS A 395 -15.91 0.38 58.12
C HIS A 395 -15.63 -0.21 59.53
N ALA A 396 -15.97 0.56 60.60
CA ALA A 396 -16.33 0.19 62.00
C ALA A 396 -15.42 0.87 63.05
N GLU A 397 -15.83 1.31 64.23
CA GLU A 397 -17.08 1.66 64.89
C GLU A 397 -16.64 2.38 66.20
N LEU A 398 -17.44 3.33 66.68
CA LEU A 398 -17.22 4.04 67.95
C LEU A 398 -17.34 3.08 69.15
N ALA A 399 -16.36 3.10 70.06
CA ALA A 399 -16.59 2.81 71.48
C ALA A 399 -15.54 3.48 72.37
N SER A 400 -16.06 4.26 73.31
CA SER A 400 -15.43 4.84 74.50
C SER A 400 -14.82 3.80 75.44
N GLY A 401 -13.78 4.17 76.19
CA GLY A 401 -13.43 3.44 77.42
C GLY A 401 -11.99 3.60 77.91
N THR A 402 -11.81 4.57 78.81
CA THR A 402 -10.93 4.57 79.99
C THR A 402 -9.84 3.49 80.20
N ALA A 403 -8.66 4.03 80.56
CA ALA A 403 -7.78 3.63 81.67
C ALA A 403 -6.59 2.66 81.46
N SER A 404 -5.45 3.16 81.97
CA SER A 404 -4.35 2.50 82.70
C SER A 404 -3.25 1.73 81.97
N ARG A 405 -2.05 2.33 82.08
CA ARG A 405 -0.73 1.84 82.54
C ARG A 405 -0.33 0.37 82.40
N GLU A 406 0.99 0.27 82.22
CA GLU A 406 1.95 -0.77 82.64
C GLU A 406 2.49 -1.75 81.57
N ASP A 407 3.79 -1.57 81.35
CA ASP A 407 4.86 -2.56 81.40
C ASP A 407 5.02 -3.65 80.33
N ALA A 408 6.14 -3.47 79.63
CA ALA A 408 7.31 -4.36 79.63
C ALA A 408 7.25 -5.72 78.91
N ALA A 409 8.30 -5.86 78.08
CA ALA A 409 9.11 -7.06 77.82
C ALA A 409 8.66 -8.07 76.74
N ARG A 410 9.46 -8.07 75.65
CA ARG A 410 10.24 -9.21 75.08
C ARG A 410 9.68 -10.62 75.37
N LYS A 411 9.38 -11.46 74.37
CA LYS A 411 10.26 -12.13 73.37
C LYS A 411 9.41 -13.23 72.67
N PRO A 412 9.93 -13.94 71.66
CA PRO A 412 10.70 -13.56 70.47
C PRO A 412 9.84 -13.42 69.21
#